data_AF-C6PUQ6-F1
#
_entry.id   AF-C6PUQ6-F1
#
_cell.length_a   1.000
_cell.length_b   1.000
_cell.length_c   1.000
_cell.angle_alpha   90.00
_cell.angle_beta   90.00
_cell.angle_gamma   90.00
#
_symmetry.space_group_name_H-M   'P 1'
#
loop_
_entity.id
_entity.type
_entity.pdbx_description
1 polymer ?
#
loop_
_entity_poly.entity_id
_entity_poly.type
_entity_poly.pdbx_seq_one_letter_code
_entity_poly.pdbx_strand_id
1 'polypeptide(L)'
;MSKYWSEITKSIEPYVCGEQPKDKKYIKLNTNESPYPPSPKVLEAIKNAANGELRLYPDPDCDEFRKAIAEYYNLSKDEIFIGNGSDEVLAFSIFNFF
;
A
#
# COMPACT_ATOMS: atom_id res chain seq x y z
N MET A 1 8.24 16.30 25.94
CA MET A 1 8.52 15.48 24.73
C MET A 1 9.75 14.62 24.97
N SER A 2 9.89 13.49 24.27
CA SER A 2 11.01 12.55 24.44
C SER A 2 12.35 13.20 24.09
N LYS A 3 13.39 12.93 24.89
CA LYS A 3 14.77 13.37 24.61
C LYS A 3 15.41 12.67 23.41
N TYR A 4 14.80 11.58 22.95
CA TYR A 4 15.29 10.77 21.83
C TYR A 4 14.74 11.21 20.47
N TRP A 5 13.85 12.23 20.42
CA TRP A 5 13.30 12.72 19.16
C TRP A 5 14.25 13.71 18.49
N SER A 6 14.35 13.61 17.16
CA SER A 6 15.03 14.62 16.35
C SER A 6 14.27 15.95 16.39
N GLU A 7 14.93 17.04 15.99
CA GLU A 7 14.26 18.35 15.90
C GLU A 7 13.09 18.34 14.89
N ILE A 8 13.25 17.60 13.78
CA ILE A 8 12.18 17.44 12.78
C ILE A 8 10.97 16.76 13.41
N THR A 9 11.15 15.65 14.12
CA THR A 9 10.04 14.94 14.76
C THR A 9 9.33 15.80 15.83
N LYS A 10 10.06 16.71 16.48
CA LYS A 10 9.46 17.66 17.44
C LYS A 10 8.65 18.76 16.77
N SER A 11 8.93 19.09 15.51
CA SER A 11 8.30 20.22 14.79
C SER A 11 7.14 19.82 13.89
N ILE A 12 6.92 18.53 13.63
CA ILE A 12 5.81 18.06 12.80
C ILE A 12 4.51 17.96 13.58
N GLU A 13 3.41 18.25 12.90
CA GLU A 13 2.07 17.89 13.37
C GLU A 13 1.72 16.49 12.83
N PRO A 14 1.38 15.52 13.70
CA PRO A 14 1.00 14.18 13.26
C PRO A 14 -0.28 14.19 12.42
N TYR A 15 -0.38 13.26 11.47
CA TYR A 15 -1.64 13.01 10.77
C TYR A 15 -2.74 12.59 11.75
N VAL A 16 -3.89 13.24 11.66
CA VAL A 16 -5.09 12.91 12.44
C VAL A 16 -6.08 12.19 11.52
N CYS A 17 -6.38 10.94 11.84
CA CYS A 17 -7.35 10.17 11.07
C CYS A 17 -8.78 10.70 11.25
N GLY A 18 -9.58 10.58 10.20
CA GLY A 18 -11.01 10.91 10.27
C GLY A 18 -11.78 9.98 11.22
N GLU A 19 -12.93 10.46 11.69
CA GLU A 19 -13.79 9.74 12.63
C GLU A 19 -14.27 8.38 12.06
N GLN A 20 -14.23 7.33 12.87
CA GLN A 20 -14.77 6.00 12.54
C GLN A 20 -15.50 5.40 13.76
N PRO A 21 -16.80 5.68 13.92
CA PRO A 21 -17.59 5.15 15.04
C PRO A 21 -17.76 3.62 14.94
N LYS A 22 -17.78 2.95 16.10
CA LYS A 22 -17.86 1.47 16.21
C LYS A 22 -19.03 0.99 17.06
N ASP A 23 -19.91 1.90 17.48
CA ASP A 23 -21.04 1.67 18.36
C ASP A 23 -22.19 0.91 17.67
N LYS A 24 -22.28 1.00 16.34
CA LYS A 24 -23.28 0.30 15.54
C LYS A 24 -22.76 0.03 14.13
N LYS A 25 -23.58 -0.65 13.33
CA LYS A 25 -23.31 -0.85 11.91
C LYS A 25 -23.69 0.41 11.13
N TYR A 26 -22.74 0.97 10.40
CA TYR A 26 -22.94 2.14 9.55
C TYR A 26 -22.93 1.76 8.06
N ILE A 27 -23.58 2.58 7.24
CA ILE A 27 -23.25 2.67 5.82
C ILE A 27 -22.00 3.55 5.73
N LYS A 28 -20.84 2.93 5.53
CA LYS A 28 -19.54 3.59 5.55
C LYS A 28 -19.24 4.24 4.20
N LEU A 29 -19.06 5.56 4.20
CA LEU A 29 -18.83 6.37 2.98
C LEU A 29 -17.70 7.41 3.15
N ASN A 30 -16.86 7.28 4.17
CA ASN A 30 -15.89 8.31 4.57
C ASN A 30 -14.42 8.03 4.20
N THR A 31 -14.08 6.81 3.74
CA THR A 31 -12.69 6.42 3.42
C THR A 31 -12.49 5.99 1.97
N ASN A 32 -13.44 6.30 1.08
CA ASN A 32 -13.34 6.03 -0.37
C ASN A 32 -13.09 4.55 -0.75
N GLU A 33 -13.51 3.61 0.09
CA GLU A 33 -13.41 2.17 -0.20
C GLU A 33 -14.39 1.77 -1.31
N SER A 34 -14.00 0.79 -2.12
CA SER A 34 -14.90 0.19 -3.11
C SER A 34 -16.11 -0.45 -2.41
N PRO A 35 -17.35 -0.20 -2.87
CA PRO A 35 -18.52 -0.91 -2.37
C PRO A 35 -18.61 -2.35 -2.88
N TYR A 36 -17.88 -2.68 -3.95
CA TYR A 36 -17.84 -4.01 -4.54
C TYR A 36 -16.71 -4.85 -3.94
N PRO A 37 -16.93 -6.18 -3.79
CA PRO A 37 -15.86 -7.09 -3.40
C PRO A 37 -14.75 -7.12 -4.47
N PRO A 38 -13.52 -7.54 -4.10
CA PRO A 38 -12.47 -7.76 -5.08
C PRO A 38 -12.88 -8.87 -6.07
N SER A 39 -12.17 -8.93 -7.20
CA SER A 39 -12.35 -9.99 -8.19
C SER A 39 -12.26 -11.39 -7.53
N PRO A 40 -13.14 -12.36 -7.88
CA PRO A 40 -13.02 -13.73 -7.40
C PRO A 40 -11.65 -14.36 -7.64
N LYS A 41 -10.98 -13.98 -8.74
CA LYS A 41 -9.61 -14.43 -9.06
C LYS A 41 -8.58 -13.96 -8.04
N VAL A 42 -8.76 -12.77 -7.47
CA VAL A 42 -7.89 -12.25 -6.39
C VAL A 42 -8.08 -13.08 -5.13
N LEU A 43 -9.34 -13.41 -4.78
CA LEU A 43 -9.63 -14.24 -3.61
C LEU A 43 -9.04 -15.64 -3.75
N GLU A 44 -9.07 -16.22 -4.95
CA GLU A 44 -8.44 -17.51 -5.25
C GLU A 44 -6.91 -17.44 -5.15
N ALA A 45 -6.28 -16.42 -5.74
CA ALA A 45 -4.84 -16.22 -5.68
C ALA A 45 -4.34 -16.08 -4.23
N ILE A 46 -5.04 -15.30 -3.39
CA ILE A 46 -4.70 -15.14 -1.96
C ILE A 46 -4.80 -16.48 -1.23
N LYS A 47 -5.86 -17.27 -1.46
CA LYS A 47 -6.02 -18.59 -0.84
C LYS A 47 -4.89 -19.54 -1.24
N ASN A 48 -4.49 -19.53 -2.51
CA ASN A 48 -3.40 -20.36 -3.00
C ASN A 48 -2.05 -19.92 -2.42
N ALA A 49 -1.81 -18.62 -2.28
CA ALA A 49 -0.58 -18.06 -1.71
C ALA A 49 -0.48 -18.25 -0.18
N ALA A 50 -1.60 -18.41 0.51
CA ALA A 50 -1.66 -18.67 1.96
C ALA A 50 -1.29 -20.13 2.30
N ASN A 51 -0.11 -20.56 1.87
CA ASN A 51 0.41 -21.92 2.03
C ASN A 51 1.78 -21.91 2.75
N GLY A 52 2.46 -23.07 2.81
CA GLY A 52 3.75 -23.20 3.51
C GLY A 52 4.89 -22.33 2.96
N GLU A 53 4.78 -21.78 1.75
CA GLU A 53 5.75 -20.89 1.11
C GLU A 53 5.88 -19.54 1.79
N LEU A 54 4.91 -19.14 2.64
CA LEU A 54 4.99 -17.92 3.47
C LEU A 54 6.22 -17.86 4.39
N ARG A 55 6.94 -18.98 4.57
CA ARG A 55 8.23 -19.03 5.28
C ARG A 55 9.39 -18.42 4.48
N LEU A 56 9.20 -18.18 3.19
CA LEU A 56 10.19 -17.64 2.27
C LEU A 56 9.94 -16.14 2.04
N TYR A 57 11.01 -15.40 1.76
CA TYR A 57 10.86 -14.04 1.29
C TYR A 57 10.20 -14.03 -0.11
N PRO A 58 9.37 -13.02 -0.40
CA PRO A 58 8.84 -12.83 -1.75
C PRO A 58 9.96 -12.43 -2.71
N ASP A 59 9.65 -12.48 -4.01
CA ASP A 59 10.49 -11.88 -5.05
C ASP A 59 10.66 -10.37 -4.76
N PRO A 60 11.89 -9.89 -4.49
CA PRO A 60 12.13 -8.49 -4.15
C PRO A 60 11.83 -7.54 -5.32
N ASP A 61 11.91 -8.01 -6.56
CA ASP A 61 11.72 -7.17 -7.75
C ASP A 61 10.25 -7.13 -8.22
N CYS A 62 9.39 -8.00 -7.66
CA CYS A 62 7.97 -8.13 -8.02
C CYS A 62 7.79 -8.29 -9.54
N ASP A 63 8.61 -9.14 -10.15
CA ASP A 63 8.94 -9.09 -11.57
C ASP A 63 7.74 -9.50 -12.45
N GLU A 64 6.96 -10.48 -11.99
CA GLU A 64 5.70 -10.89 -12.62
C GLU A 64 4.65 -9.77 -12.58
N PHE A 65 4.56 -9.05 -11.46
CA PHE A 65 3.60 -7.95 -11.31
C PHE A 65 3.97 -6.76 -12.18
N ARG A 66 5.26 -6.37 -12.20
CA ARG A 66 5.77 -5.31 -13.07
C ARG A 66 5.49 -5.60 -14.54
N LYS A 67 5.69 -6.84 -14.97
CA LYS A 67 5.38 -7.27 -16.34
C LYS A 67 3.88 -7.12 -16.66
N ALA A 68 2.99 -7.60 -15.79
CA ALA A 68 1.55 -7.51 -16.01
C ALA A 68 1.04 -6.07 -16.09
N ILE A 69 1.57 -5.17 -15.25
CA ILE A 69 1.22 -3.74 -15.27
C ILE A 69 1.77 -3.05 -16.53
N ALA A 70 3.01 -3.34 -16.90
CA ALA A 70 3.65 -2.82 -18.11
C ALA A 70 2.84 -3.19 -19.37
N GLU A 71 2.41 -4.45 -19.49
CA GLU A 71 1.55 -4.91 -20.59
C GLU A 71 0.19 -4.21 -20.58
N TYR A 72 -0.45 -4.06 -19.42
CA TYR A 72 -1.77 -3.44 -19.30
C TYR A 72 -1.77 -1.95 -19.72
N TYR A 73 -0.74 -1.20 -19.33
CA TYR A 73 -0.62 0.23 -19.65
C TYR A 73 0.20 0.53 -20.90
N ASN A 74 0.71 -0.49 -21.61
CA ASN A 74 1.59 -0.34 -22.76
C ASN A 74 2.86 0.49 -22.46
N LEU A 75 3.54 0.11 -21.37
CA LEU A 75 4.80 0.68 -20.88
C LEU A 75 5.91 -0.37 -20.87
N SER A 76 7.15 0.05 -20.67
CA SER A 76 8.27 -0.85 -20.36
C SER A 76 8.30 -1.20 -18.86
N LYS A 77 8.91 -2.34 -18.50
CA LYS A 77 9.11 -2.71 -17.09
C LYS A 77 9.92 -1.66 -16.31
N ASP A 78 10.84 -0.97 -16.99
CA ASP A 78 11.73 0.04 -16.39
C ASP A 78 10.98 1.33 -16.00
N GLU A 79 9.78 1.53 -16.53
CA GLU A 79 8.88 2.64 -16.17
C GLU A 79 7.95 2.29 -15.00
N ILE A 80 8.04 1.07 -14.44
CA ILE A 80 7.18 0.60 -13.36
C ILE A 80 7.97 0.44 -12.06
N PHE A 81 7.59 1.21 -11.05
CA PHE A 81 8.05 1.08 -9.67
C PHE A 81 6.90 0.59 -8.77
N ILE A 82 7.17 -0.41 -7.94
CA ILE A 82 6.17 -1.03 -7.05
C ILE A 82 6.40 -0.53 -5.61
N GLY A 83 5.32 -0.11 -4.96
CA GLY A 83 5.31 0.21 -3.53
C GLY A 83 4.14 -0.46 -2.82
N ASN A 84 4.27 -0.62 -1.51
CA ASN A 84 3.24 -1.12 -0.60
C ASN A 84 2.21 -0.03 -0.29
N GLY A 85 1.38 0.28 -1.29
CA GLY A 85 0.50 1.44 -1.28
C GLY A 85 1.20 2.70 -1.79
N SER A 86 0.43 3.65 -2.30
CA SER A 86 0.97 4.87 -2.92
C SER A 86 1.69 5.78 -1.94
N ASP A 87 1.36 5.74 -0.65
CA ASP A 87 2.01 6.58 0.37
C ASP A 87 3.51 6.27 0.51
N GLU A 88 3.92 5.01 0.33
CA GLU A 88 5.34 4.65 0.32
C GLU A 88 6.06 5.24 -0.90
N VAL A 89 5.43 5.20 -2.07
CA VAL A 89 5.97 5.79 -3.30
C VAL A 89 6.08 7.31 -3.18
N LEU A 90 5.10 7.95 -2.53
CA LEU A 90 5.15 9.38 -2.22
C LEU A 90 6.31 9.69 -1.26
N ALA A 91 6.50 8.89 -0.21
CA ALA A 91 7.60 9.05 0.73
C ALA A 91 8.97 8.95 0.03
N PHE A 92 9.18 7.93 -0.82
CA PHE A 92 10.42 7.82 -1.60
C PHE A 92 10.62 8.99 -2.55
N SER A 93 9.57 9.44 -3.21
CA SER A 93 9.63 10.60 -4.11
C SER A 93 10.04 11.87 -3.36
N ILE A 94 9.48 12.10 -2.16
CA ILE A 94 9.83 13.26 -1.34
C ILE A 94 11.30 13.18 -0.92
N PHE A 95 11.73 12.08 -0.30
CA PHE A 95 13.09 11.95 0.23
C PHE A 95 14.19 11.91 -0.84
N ASN A 96 13.86 11.57 -2.10
CA ASN A 96 14.84 11.49 -3.17
C ASN A 96 15.01 12.80 -3.94
N PHE A 97 13.95 13.60 -4.05
CA PHE A 97 13.93 14.80 -4.90
C PHE A 97 13.89 16.13 -4.12
N PHE A 98 13.54 16.13 -2.84
CA PHE A 98 13.41 17.32 -2.00
C PHE A 98 14.21 17.16 -0.70
#